data_AF-A0A4P6A190-F1
#
_entry.id   AF-A0A4P6A190-F1
#
_cell.length_a   1.000
_cell.length_b   1.000
_cell.length_c   1.000
_cell.angle_alpha   90.00
_cell.angle_beta   90.00
_cell.angle_gamma   90.00
#
_symmetry.space_group_name_H-M   'P 1'
#
loop_
_entity.id
_entity.type
_entity.pdbx_description
1 polymer ?
#
loop_
_entity_poly.entity_id
_entity_poly.type
_entity_poly.pdbx_seq_one_letter_code
_entity_poly.pdbx_strand_id
1 'polypeptide(L)' 'MIQEINAIFDGKSLQLESPLNLDVGTRVRIIVETILPQEKPQKTFFETA' A
#
# COMPACT_ATOMS: atom_id res chain seq x y z
N MET A 1 1.60 7.20 -23.57
CA MET A 1 2.69 6.56 -22.81
C MET A 1 2.19 6.45 -21.37
N ILE A 2 2.09 5.23 -20.83
CA ILE A 2 1.64 5.03 -19.45
C ILE A 2 2.91 5.01 -18.60
N GLN A 3 3.01 5.92 -17.63
CA GLN A 3 4.09 5.90 -16.64
C GLN A 3 3.55 5.24 -15.39
N GLU A 4 4.09 4.07 -15.05
CA GLU A 4 3.83 3.36 -13.82
C GLU A 4 4.98 3.64 -12.87
N ILE A 5 4.69 4.20 -11.70
CA ILE A 5 5.68 4.49 -10.66
C ILE A 5 5.28 3.75 -9.39
N ASN A 6 6.24 3.02 -8.85
CA ASN A 6 6.12 2.39 -7.56
C ASN A 6 6.30 3.44 -6.46
N ALA A 7 5.43 3.36 -5.47
CA ALA A 7 5.47 4.19 -4.28
C ALA A 7 5.41 3.28 -3.05
N ILE A 8 6.28 3.52 -2.09
CA ILE A 8 6.29 2.80 -0.82
C ILE A 8 5.55 3.63 0.21
N PHE A 9 4.62 3.00 0.92
CA PHE A 9 3.95 3.63 2.05
C PHE A 9 4.81 3.51 3.30
N ASP A 10 5.25 4.64 3.86
CA ASP A 10 6.11 4.68 5.06
C ASP A 10 5.32 4.64 6.38
N GLY A 11 3.99 4.47 6.32
CA GLY A 11 3.08 4.53 7.47
C GLY A 11 2.36 5.87 7.64
N LYS A 12 2.79 6.93 6.95
CA LYS A 12 2.18 8.26 7.01
C LYS A 12 1.97 8.88 5.62
N SER A 13 2.84 8.60 4.66
CA SER A 13 2.85 9.17 3.33
C SER A 13 3.33 8.16 2.29
N LEU A 14 2.86 8.31 1.06
CA LEU A 14 3.35 7.55 -0.09
C LEU A 14 4.61 8.22 -0.60
N GLN A 15 5.75 7.55 -0.44
CA GLN A 15 7.03 7.98 -0.95
C GLN A 15 7.22 7.39 -2.35
N LEU A 16 7.35 8.26 -3.34
CA LEU A 16 7.65 7.83 -4.71
C LEU A 16 9.12 7.38 -4.77
N GLU A 17 9.38 6.19 -5.33
CA GLU A 17 10.76 5.73 -5.51
C GLU A 17 11.49 6.49 -6.62
N SER A 18 10.75 7.19 -7.47
CA SER A 18 11.27 7.99 -8.58
C SER A 18 10.46 9.26 -8.77
N PRO A 19 11.09 10.36 -9.21
CA PRO A 19 10.39 11.63 -9.41
C PRO A 19 9.32 11.49 -10.50
N LEU A 20 8.07 11.71 -10.10
CA LEU A 20 6.92 11.70 -10.98
C LEU A 20 6.73 13.08 -11.59
N ASN A 21 7.27 13.28 -12.79
CA ASN A 21 7.04 14.51 -13.56
C ASN A 21 5.65 14.44 -14.22
N LEU A 22 4.70 15.18 -13.66
CA LEU A 22 3.34 15.33 -14.18
C LEU A 22 3.12 16.78 -14.60
N ASP A 23 2.59 16.96 -15.80
CA ASP A 23 2.10 18.26 -16.24
C ASP A 23 0.79 18.61 -15.54
N VAL A 24 0.52 19.91 -15.39
CA VAL A 24 -0.74 20.41 -14.84
C VAL A 24 -1.90 19.91 -15.70
N GLY A 25 -2.88 19.27 -15.05
CA GLY A 25 -4.04 18.67 -15.72
C GLY A 25 -3.87 17.18 -16.05
N THR A 26 -2.75 16.56 -15.68
CA THR A 26 -2.56 15.11 -15.87
C THR A 26 -3.46 14.30 -14.94
N ARG A 27 -4.29 13.42 -15.51
CA ARG A 27 -5.15 12.50 -14.74
C ARG A 27 -4.33 11.29 -14.29
N VAL A 28 -4.17 11.16 -12.98
CA VAL A 28 -3.48 10.01 -12.36
C VAL A 28 -4.48 8.99 -11.84
N ARG A 29 -4.11 7.70 -11.88
CA ARG A 29 -4.85 6.60 -11.26
C ARG A 29 -3.91 5.93 -10.26
N ILE A 30 -4.31 5.91 -9.00
CA ILE A 30 -3.54 5.29 -7.91
C ILE A 30 -4.16 3.93 -7.62
N ILE A 31 -3.34 2.89 -7.64
CA ILE A 31 -3.73 1.54 -7.23
C ILE A 31 -2.99 1.26 -5.94
N VAL A 32 -3.74 1.01 -4.86
CA VAL A 32 -3.18 0.70 -3.55
C VAL A 32 -3.34 -0.80 -3.32
N GLU A 33 -2.24 -1.53 -3.43
CA GLU A 33 -2.20 -2.94 -3.08
C GLU A 33 -1.77 -3.08 -1.62
N THR A 34 -2.74 -3.29 -0.74
CA THR A 34 -2.44 -3.59 0.66
C THR A 34 -2.35 -5.11 0.83
N ILE A 35 -1.27 -5.61 1.39
CA ILE A 35 -1.34 -6.90 2.07
C ILE A 35 -2.15 -6.68 3.34
N LEU A 36 -3.43 -7.06 3.35
CA LEU A 36 -4.18 -7.11 4.60
C LEU A 36 -3.34 -7.97 5.54
N PRO A 37 -2.90 -7.48 6.72
CA PRO A 37 -2.36 -8.40 7.71
C PRO A 37 -3.49 -9.37 7.97
N GLN A 38 -3.31 -10.64 7.57
CA GLN A 38 -4.26 -11.65 7.98
C GLN A 38 -4.28 -11.58 9.49
N GLU A 39 -5.38 -11.09 10.07
CA GLU A 39 -5.68 -11.30 11.47
C GLU A 39 -5.72 -12.81 11.62
N LYS A 40 -4.57 -13.39 12.00
CA LYS A 40 -4.52 -14.79 12.39
C LYS A 40 -5.55 -14.89 13.50
N PRO A 41 -6.61 -15.70 13.35
CA PRO A 41 -7.50 -15.92 14.46
C PRO A 41 -6.62 -16.42 15.60
N GLN A 42 -6.55 -15.64 16.69
CA GLN A 42 -5.90 -16.10 17.91
C GLN A 42 -6.63 -17.40 18.27
N LYS A 43 -5.94 -18.53 18.11
CA LYS A 43 -6.38 -19.77 18.72
C LYS A 43 -6.35 -19.52 20.22
N THR A 44 -7.49 -19.14 20.78
CA THR A 44 -7.80 -19.36 22.18
C THR A 44 -7.80 -20.86 22.40
N PHE A 45 -6.60 -21.42 22.58
CA PHE A 45 -6.41 -22.65 23.33
C PHE A 45 -6.84 -22.32 24.76
N PHE A 46 -8.15 -22.40 25.02
CA PHE A 46 -8.61 -22.64 26.38
C PHE A 46 -8.33 -24.12 26.67
N GLU A 47 -7.10 -24.37 27.07
CA GLU A 47 -6.68 -25.60 27.70
C GLU A 47 -6.74 -25.35 29.21
N THR A 48 -7.78 -25.86 29.88
CA THR A 48 -7.71 -26.17 31.32
C THR A 48 -8.74 -27.25 31.69
N ALA A 49 -8.18 -28.40 32.08
CA ALA A 49 -8.60 -29.44 33.02
C ALA A 49 -9.92 -30.20 32.79
#